data_AF-A0A1Z8ZDG0-F1
#
_entry.id   AF-A0A1Z8ZDG0-F1
#
_cell.length_a   1.000
_cell.length_b   1.000
_cell.length_c   1.000
_cell.angle_alpha   90.00
_cell.angle_beta   90.00
_cell.angle_gamma   90.00
#
_symmetry.space_group_name_H-M   'P 1'
#
loop_
_entity.id
_entity.type
_entity.pdbx_description
1 polymer ?
#
loop_
_entity_poly.entity_id
_entity_poly.type
_entity_poly.pdbx_seq_one_letter_code
_entity_poly.pdbx_strand_id
1 'polypeptide(L)'
;MPKKPLAETHPELAKQWHPSLNGDLTARDVTPGSNKKVWWKCPVGDDHEWEMSVAMRGSSGQGCTICRGFKVVKSNCLGTLNPSLSKEWHPTLNGDLTPFDVIPGTSKKVWWKCEKGDDHEWEASIKNRKNGAGCSICSGKKVVKSNSFQTLFPDLAKQWHPTRNNGISPNQFVAGSKKKVWWKCEKGDDHEWIASIGERTGNNTGCPICEGLKVVKSNSLETTHPELCKEWNHIKNKNITPQSIIAGSSKKVWWKCPVGDDHEWLASPNNRTTHNSGCPVCTNQLVVNSNCLNTIYPKLAKEWHPTKNKLNPFEVSSRSTIKVWWKCSKDDGHEWKTRVFDRVNGNDCPYCDLTPQSKQELTITFELAKLFKNIDPKGFKTRLDGRLRAIDIYIPKLNLCIEFDGAYWHKDRRDIDKIKSEMLLEEGFELIRVREEPLKKIYDTDVISKQPYNGKQVTNDILSVIMNKFKLEEKLISKIIDYQSKSELQNEKGLERYIDKILTEKAKAK
;
A
#
# COMPACT_ATOMS: atom_id res chain seq x y z
N MET A 1 -11.10 39.17 97.87
CA MET A 1 -11.02 37.72 98.17
C MET A 1 -9.55 37.31 98.28
N PRO A 2 -9.16 36.46 99.25
CA PRO A 2 -7.78 35.97 99.33
C PRO A 2 -7.42 35.19 98.06
N LYS A 3 -6.24 35.43 97.50
CA LYS A 3 -5.77 34.71 96.31
C LYS A 3 -5.46 33.27 96.73
N LYS A 4 -6.17 32.29 96.15
CA LYS A 4 -5.97 30.87 96.44
C LYS A 4 -4.66 30.34 95.82
N PRO A 5 -3.99 29.36 96.45
CA PRO A 5 -2.81 28.70 95.89
C PRO A 5 -3.05 28.04 94.52
N LEU A 6 -1.97 27.88 93.75
CA LEU A 6 -1.97 27.17 92.46
C LEU A 6 -2.39 25.70 92.65
N ALA A 7 -1.91 25.03 93.69
CA ALA A 7 -2.24 23.63 93.98
C ALA A 7 -3.75 23.38 94.21
N GLU A 8 -4.48 24.36 94.74
CA GLU A 8 -5.92 24.24 94.99
C GLU A 8 -6.76 24.58 93.75
N THR A 9 -6.34 25.60 93.00
CA THR A 9 -7.11 26.10 91.85
C THR A 9 -6.79 25.36 90.55
N HIS A 10 -5.58 24.81 90.43
CA HIS A 10 -5.08 24.12 89.24
C HIS A 10 -4.31 22.84 89.63
N PRO A 11 -4.97 21.83 90.23
CA PRO A 11 -4.31 20.63 90.73
C PRO A 11 -3.55 19.86 89.65
N GLU A 12 -4.07 19.79 88.42
CA GLU A 12 -3.39 19.13 87.29
C GLU A 12 -2.13 19.88 86.81
N LEU A 13 -2.10 21.20 86.99
CA LEU A 13 -0.93 22.01 86.71
C LEU A 13 0.11 21.83 87.82
N ALA A 14 -0.32 21.76 89.08
CA ALA A 14 0.56 21.49 90.21
C ALA A 14 1.23 20.10 90.13
N LYS A 15 0.58 19.09 89.54
CA LYS A 15 1.22 17.79 89.23
C LYS A 15 2.41 17.90 88.27
N GLN A 16 2.47 18.98 87.47
CA GLN A 16 3.57 19.24 86.54
C GLN A 16 4.70 20.08 87.17
N TRP A 17 4.65 20.34 88.48
CA TRP A 17 5.73 21.01 89.19
C TRP A 17 6.98 20.12 89.19
N HIS A 18 8.15 20.67 88.90
CA HIS A 18 9.36 19.86 88.88
C HIS A 18 9.69 19.32 90.29
N PRO A 19 9.99 18.02 90.45
CA PRO A 19 10.16 17.40 91.78
C PRO A 19 11.38 17.91 92.57
N SER A 20 12.43 18.39 91.89
CA SER A 20 13.72 18.73 92.53
C SER A 20 14.37 20.05 92.10
N LEU A 21 13.85 20.75 91.08
CA LEU A 21 14.52 21.93 90.48
C LEU A 21 14.00 23.27 91.01
N ASN A 22 13.03 23.24 91.92
CA ASN A 22 12.41 24.44 92.50
C ASN A 22 12.86 24.72 93.95
N GLY A 23 13.85 23.97 94.46
CA GLY A 23 14.25 24.04 95.87
C GLY A 23 13.05 23.77 96.80
N ASP A 24 12.90 24.59 97.84
CA ASP A 24 11.79 24.49 98.81
C ASP A 24 10.46 25.07 98.31
N LEU A 25 10.43 25.70 97.13
CA LEU A 25 9.22 26.33 96.60
C LEU A 25 8.25 25.29 96.03
N THR A 26 7.04 25.26 96.57
CA THR A 26 5.97 24.34 96.15
C THR A 26 4.82 25.07 95.46
N ALA A 27 3.96 24.31 94.76
CA ALA A 27 2.74 24.84 94.15
C ALA A 27 1.71 25.40 95.17
N ARG A 28 1.91 25.20 96.49
CA ARG A 28 1.09 25.81 97.54
C ARG A 28 1.53 27.24 97.88
N ASP A 29 2.76 27.61 97.52
CA ASP A 29 3.39 28.87 97.91
C ASP A 29 3.18 29.99 96.87
N VAL A 30 2.50 29.70 95.77
CA VAL A 30 2.27 30.62 94.65
C VAL A 30 0.82 30.64 94.20
N THR A 31 0.38 31.75 93.62
CA THR A 31 -0.96 31.89 93.02
C THR A 31 -0.88 31.75 91.49
N PRO A 32 -1.97 31.39 90.78
CA PRO A 32 -1.97 31.18 89.32
C PRO A 32 -1.55 32.38 88.46
N GLY A 33 -1.53 33.59 89.02
CA GLY A 33 -1.07 34.82 88.36
C GLY A 33 0.34 35.25 88.75
N SER A 34 1.13 34.40 89.43
CA SER A 34 2.48 34.74 89.89
C SER A 34 3.49 34.83 88.75
N ASN A 35 4.28 35.90 88.71
CA ASN A 35 5.35 36.06 87.71
C ASN A 35 6.64 35.29 88.04
N LYS A 36 6.70 34.56 89.17
CA LYS A 36 7.86 33.72 89.51
C LYS A 36 8.09 32.66 88.43
N LYS A 37 9.33 32.58 87.92
CA LYS A 37 9.79 31.48 87.04
C LYS A 37 10.11 30.27 87.89
N VAL A 38 9.59 29.13 87.47
CA VAL A 38 9.79 27.83 88.12
C VAL A 38 9.99 26.77 87.04
N TRP A 39 10.63 25.68 87.43
CA TRP A 39 10.80 24.50 86.60
C TRP A 39 9.52 23.66 86.60
N TRP A 40 9.12 23.24 85.41
CA TRP A 40 8.00 22.34 85.16
C TRP A 40 8.52 21.04 84.55
N LYS A 41 7.83 19.94 84.84
CA LYS A 41 8.04 18.62 84.23
C LYS A 41 6.75 18.16 83.56
N CYS A 42 6.81 17.88 82.26
CA CYS A 42 5.64 17.42 81.51
C CYS A 42 5.57 15.90 81.61
N PRO A 43 4.39 15.30 81.85
CA PRO A 43 4.24 13.85 81.89
C PRO A 43 4.41 13.17 80.51
N VAL A 44 4.50 13.94 79.41
CA VAL A 44 4.63 13.41 78.04
C VAL A 44 6.03 12.84 77.76
N GLY A 45 7.07 13.32 78.44
CA GLY A 45 8.44 12.85 78.22
C GLY A 45 9.33 13.19 79.41
N ASP A 46 10.24 12.27 79.76
CA ASP A 46 11.10 12.43 80.93
C ASP A 46 12.06 13.61 80.82
N ASP A 47 12.46 13.97 79.60
CA ASP A 47 13.31 15.11 79.26
C ASP A 47 12.50 16.40 78.99
N HIS A 48 11.18 16.39 79.23
CA HIS A 48 10.32 17.55 79.07
C HIS A 48 10.37 18.48 80.30
N GLU A 49 11.57 19.01 80.56
CA GLU A 49 11.86 19.89 81.68
C GLU A 49 12.14 21.32 81.16
N TRP A 50 11.36 22.29 81.63
CA TRP A 50 11.49 23.68 81.20
C TRP A 50 11.15 24.68 82.29
N GLU A 51 11.77 25.85 82.21
CA GLU A 51 11.49 26.98 83.08
C GLU A 51 10.45 27.91 82.44
N MET A 52 9.41 28.29 83.19
CA MET A 52 8.41 29.28 82.76
C MET A 52 7.72 29.92 83.97
N SER A 53 7.19 31.13 83.82
CA SER A 53 6.44 31.77 84.90
C SER A 53 5.12 31.05 85.20
N VAL A 54 4.73 31.08 86.48
CA VAL A 54 3.45 30.50 86.93
C VAL A 54 2.26 31.18 86.25
N ALA A 55 2.31 32.49 86.03
CA ALA A 55 1.28 33.27 85.34
C ALA A 55 1.02 32.80 83.90
N MET A 56 2.09 32.52 83.13
CA MET A 56 1.96 32.02 81.76
C MET A 56 1.25 30.65 81.72
N ARG A 57 1.39 29.84 82.76
CA ARG A 57 0.77 28.52 82.89
C ARG A 57 -0.65 28.60 83.44
N GLY A 58 -0.81 29.25 84.60
CA GLY A 58 -2.05 29.27 85.37
C GLY A 58 -3.06 30.33 84.91
N SER A 59 -2.62 31.43 84.31
CA SER A 59 -3.51 32.49 83.80
C SER A 59 -3.63 32.46 82.28
N SER A 60 -2.52 32.25 81.55
CA SER A 60 -2.51 32.22 80.08
C SER A 60 -2.64 30.83 79.46
N GLY A 61 -2.63 29.75 80.26
CA GLY A 61 -2.83 28.39 79.79
C GLY A 61 -1.72 27.83 78.88
N GLN A 62 -0.51 28.40 78.90
CA GLN A 62 0.57 27.94 78.02
C GLN A 62 1.03 26.51 78.37
N GLY A 63 0.98 25.62 77.38
CA GLY A 63 1.44 24.23 77.52
C GLY A 63 2.97 24.08 77.54
N CYS A 64 3.43 22.84 77.64
CA CYS A 64 4.86 22.49 77.59
C CYS A 64 5.51 23.02 76.30
N THR A 65 6.61 23.78 76.44
CA THR A 65 7.34 24.37 75.31
C THR A 65 7.98 23.32 74.42
N ILE A 66 8.34 22.16 74.98
CA ILE A 66 8.94 21.03 74.28
C ILE A 66 7.90 20.28 73.45
N CYS A 67 6.72 19.96 74.01
CA CYS A 67 5.60 19.39 73.25
C CYS A 67 5.15 20.30 72.10
N ARG A 68 5.24 21.61 72.30
CA ARG A 68 4.90 22.63 71.28
C ARG A 68 6.03 22.89 70.29
N GLY A 69 7.20 22.29 70.46
CA GLY A 69 8.33 22.40 69.55
C GLY A 69 9.14 23.70 69.65
N PHE A 70 9.01 24.46 70.74
CA PHE A 70 9.82 25.67 70.99
C PHE A 70 11.21 25.38 71.56
N LYS A 71 11.40 24.21 72.19
CA LYS A 71 12.69 23.74 72.70
C LYS A 71 12.95 22.32 72.17
N VAL A 72 14.15 22.10 71.65
CA VAL A 72 14.61 20.79 71.17
C VAL A 72 15.21 20.02 72.33
N VAL A 73 14.81 18.76 72.49
CA VAL A 73 15.36 17.78 73.42
C VAL A 73 15.46 16.43 72.72
N LYS A 74 16.08 15.43 73.36
CA LYS A 74 16.36 14.13 72.73
C LYS A 74 15.08 13.44 72.24
N SER A 75 13.99 13.49 73.01
CA SER A 75 12.72 12.82 72.67
C SER A 75 11.94 13.47 71.52
N ASN A 76 12.18 14.76 71.21
CA ASN A 76 11.43 15.49 70.17
C ASN A 76 12.26 15.92 68.94
N CYS A 77 13.56 15.63 68.94
CA CYS A 77 14.45 15.97 67.83
C CYS A 77 14.24 15.08 66.58
N LEU A 78 14.68 15.55 65.42
CA LEU A 78 14.59 14.85 64.15
C LEU A 78 15.36 13.53 64.15
N GLY A 79 16.55 13.51 64.77
CA GLY A 79 17.39 12.32 64.90
C GLY A 79 16.66 11.15 65.53
N THR A 80 15.88 11.42 66.58
CA THR A 80 15.11 10.40 67.31
C THR A 80 13.78 10.07 66.63
N LEU A 81 13.02 11.08 66.20
CA LEU A 81 11.67 10.87 65.67
C LEU A 81 11.64 10.40 64.21
N ASN A 82 12.68 10.69 63.43
CA ASN A 82 12.77 10.35 62.01
C ASN A 82 14.18 9.85 61.65
N PRO A 83 14.60 8.68 62.16
CA PRO A 83 15.95 8.16 61.95
C PRO A 83 16.26 7.85 60.49
N SER A 84 15.27 7.39 59.70
CA SER A 84 15.44 7.16 58.27
C SER A 84 15.73 8.45 57.51
N LEU A 85 14.97 9.51 57.78
CA LEU A 85 15.18 10.83 57.17
C LEU A 85 16.53 11.44 57.60
N SER A 86 16.95 11.19 58.83
CA SER A 86 18.24 11.65 59.35
C SER A 86 19.44 11.04 58.61
N LYS A 87 19.29 9.86 58.00
CA LYS A 87 20.34 9.27 57.13
C LYS A 87 20.58 10.08 55.86
N GLU A 88 19.58 10.87 55.42
CA GLU A 88 19.72 11.74 54.26
C GLU A 88 20.26 13.13 54.63
N TRP A 89 20.62 13.36 55.90
CA TRP A 89 21.24 14.62 56.32
C TRP A 89 22.57 14.80 55.60
N HIS A 90 22.80 15.99 55.03
CA HIS A 90 24.04 16.22 54.32
C HIS A 90 25.23 16.21 55.32
N PRO A 91 26.34 15.50 55.04
CA PRO A 91 27.44 15.30 55.98
C PRO A 91 28.21 16.58 56.35
N THR A 92 28.34 17.54 55.43
CA THR A 92 29.18 18.74 55.63
C THR A 92 28.49 20.10 55.42
N LEU A 93 27.50 20.20 54.54
CA LEU A 93 26.87 21.47 54.15
C LEU A 93 25.94 22.10 55.21
N ASN A 94 25.69 21.41 56.34
CA ASN A 94 24.88 21.95 57.44
C ASN A 94 25.71 22.57 58.57
N GLY A 95 27.04 22.65 58.41
CA GLY A 95 27.95 23.10 59.47
C GLY A 95 27.82 22.21 60.71
N ASP A 96 27.76 22.82 61.89
CA ASP A 96 27.63 22.12 63.18
C ASP A 96 26.21 21.62 63.48
N LEU A 97 25.22 21.93 62.63
CA LEU A 97 23.84 21.55 62.87
C LEU A 97 23.64 20.05 62.58
N THR A 98 23.18 19.31 63.59
CA THR A 98 22.86 17.89 63.49
C THR A 98 21.35 17.64 63.48
N PRO A 99 20.89 16.44 63.07
CA PRO A 99 19.49 16.03 63.24
C PRO A 99 19.00 16.08 64.70
N PHE A 100 19.89 16.10 65.69
CA PHE A 100 19.53 16.17 67.11
C PHE A 100 19.25 17.60 67.59
N ASP A 101 19.58 18.62 66.79
CA ASP A 101 19.44 20.04 67.14
C ASP A 101 18.16 20.70 66.57
N VAL A 102 17.31 19.91 65.91
CA VAL A 102 16.12 20.41 65.21
C VAL A 102 14.90 19.52 65.45
N ILE A 103 13.70 20.11 65.42
CA ILE A 103 12.43 19.37 65.42
C ILE A 103 11.96 19.02 63.99
N PRO A 104 11.30 17.88 63.75
CA PRO A 104 10.78 17.51 62.43
C PRO A 104 9.77 18.50 61.80
N GLY A 105 9.07 19.28 62.63
CA GLY A 105 8.01 20.19 62.19
C GLY A 105 8.49 21.57 61.70
N THR A 106 9.79 21.86 61.79
CA THR A 106 10.31 23.21 61.48
C THR A 106 10.37 23.49 59.99
N SER A 107 10.12 24.76 59.62
CA SER A 107 10.30 25.26 58.26
C SER A 107 11.78 25.55 57.91
N LYS A 108 12.72 25.37 58.84
CA LYS A 108 14.16 25.55 58.60
C LYS A 108 14.60 24.71 57.40
N LYS A 109 15.29 25.36 56.46
CA LYS A 109 15.92 24.73 55.30
C LYS A 109 17.31 24.25 55.68
N VAL A 110 17.63 23.04 55.25
CA VAL A 110 18.92 22.38 55.45
C VAL A 110 19.28 21.60 54.19
N TRP A 111 20.55 21.27 54.05
CA TRP A 111 21.05 20.44 52.96
C TRP A 111 20.78 18.96 53.23
N TRP A 112 20.36 18.27 52.19
CA TRP A 112 20.11 16.84 52.15
C TRP A 112 20.96 16.17 51.07
N LYS A 113 21.32 14.91 51.29
CA LYS A 113 22.02 14.07 50.32
C LYS A 113 21.28 12.76 50.12
N CYS A 114 21.06 12.38 48.87
CA CYS A 114 20.40 11.13 48.51
C CYS A 114 21.46 10.13 48.06
N GLU A 115 21.36 8.89 48.51
CA GLU A 115 22.27 7.79 48.16
C GLU A 115 22.24 7.39 46.67
N LYS A 116 21.22 7.82 45.91
CA LYS A 116 21.05 7.46 44.49
C LYS A 116 22.04 8.14 43.54
N GLY A 117 22.77 9.15 44.00
CA GLY A 117 23.75 9.85 43.18
C GLY A 117 24.61 10.78 44.02
N ASP A 118 25.91 10.81 43.72
CA ASP A 118 26.87 11.61 44.49
C ASP A 118 26.59 13.11 44.41
N ASP A 119 26.04 13.58 43.28
CA ASP A 119 25.62 14.96 43.04
C ASP A 119 24.15 15.22 43.44
N HIS A 120 23.50 14.27 44.12
CA HIS A 120 22.13 14.42 44.62
C HIS A 120 22.08 15.20 45.93
N GLU A 121 22.51 16.45 45.87
CA GLU A 121 22.59 17.37 47.00
C GLU A 121 21.61 18.53 46.80
N TRP A 122 20.70 18.74 47.75
CA TRP A 122 19.69 19.79 47.64
C TRP A 122 19.25 20.37 48.98
N GLU A 123 18.86 21.62 48.95
CA GLU A 123 18.28 22.32 50.10
C GLU A 123 16.75 22.11 50.13
N ALA A 124 16.21 21.73 51.29
CA ALA A 124 14.76 21.64 51.51
C ALA A 124 14.41 21.86 52.98
N SER A 125 13.17 22.30 53.26
CA SER A 125 12.69 22.43 54.64
C SER A 125 12.46 21.07 55.29
N ILE A 126 12.81 20.97 56.57
CA ILE A 126 12.65 19.73 57.36
C ILE A 126 11.17 19.31 57.39
N LYS A 127 10.25 20.25 57.59
CA LYS A 127 8.80 20.00 57.54
C LYS A 127 8.35 19.34 56.24
N ASN A 128 8.83 19.80 55.07
CA ASN A 128 8.44 19.23 53.78
C ASN A 128 9.00 17.80 53.61
N ARG A 129 10.25 17.58 54.03
CA ARG A 129 10.87 16.26 54.02
C ARG A 129 10.13 15.27 54.93
N LYS A 130 9.79 15.69 56.15
CA LYS A 130 8.97 14.92 57.10
C LYS A 130 7.62 14.53 56.48
N ASN A 131 7.00 15.43 55.72
CA ASN A 131 5.73 15.18 55.05
C ASN A 131 5.86 14.31 53.77
N GLY A 132 7.02 13.72 53.50
CA GLY A 132 7.22 12.76 52.40
C GLY A 132 7.80 13.36 51.11
N ALA A 133 8.21 14.62 51.09
CA ALA A 133 8.93 15.15 49.93
C ALA A 133 10.30 14.48 49.81
N GLY A 134 10.51 13.69 48.75
CA GLY A 134 11.77 13.01 48.46
C GLY A 134 12.82 13.89 47.76
N CYS A 135 13.83 13.24 47.18
CA CYS A 135 14.90 13.91 46.44
C CYS A 135 14.36 14.71 45.24
N SER A 136 14.67 16.01 45.22
CA SER A 136 14.28 16.92 44.13
C SER A 136 14.95 16.57 42.79
N ILE A 137 16.10 15.90 42.84
CA ILE A 137 16.88 15.50 41.67
C ILE A 137 16.34 14.20 41.08
N CYS A 138 16.08 13.19 41.91
CA CYS A 138 15.43 11.95 41.46
C CYS A 138 14.03 12.18 40.89
N SER A 139 13.29 13.17 41.43
CA SER A 139 11.98 13.57 40.90
C SER A 139 12.05 14.52 39.71
N GLY A 140 13.25 14.86 39.22
CA GLY A 140 13.48 15.71 38.06
C GLY A 140 13.11 17.19 38.24
N LYS A 141 12.93 17.65 39.48
CA LYS A 141 12.64 19.05 39.83
C LYS A 141 13.90 19.93 39.82
N LYS A 142 15.07 19.34 40.09
CA LYS A 142 16.39 19.98 40.00
C LYS A 142 17.27 19.18 39.04
N VAL A 143 17.96 19.89 38.15
CA VAL A 143 18.88 19.29 37.17
C VAL A 143 20.31 19.34 37.72
N VAL A 144 20.99 18.22 37.66
CA VAL A 144 22.42 18.04 37.96
C VAL A 144 23.03 17.18 36.85
N LYS A 145 24.34 16.92 36.92
CA LYS A 145 25.05 16.22 35.84
C LYS A 145 24.50 14.82 35.63
N SER A 146 24.28 14.06 36.70
CA SER A 146 23.84 12.66 36.64
C SER A 146 22.43 12.46 36.07
N ASN A 147 21.51 13.42 36.25
CA ASN A 147 20.13 13.32 35.76
C ASN A 147 19.83 14.20 34.53
N SER A 148 20.83 14.91 34.01
CA SER A 148 20.65 15.76 32.84
C SER A 148 20.38 14.93 31.58
N PHE A 149 19.60 15.52 30.67
CA PHE A 149 19.26 14.93 29.37
C PHE A 149 20.52 14.62 28.55
N GLN A 150 21.55 15.47 28.61
CA GLN A 150 22.81 15.22 27.92
C GLN A 150 23.51 13.94 28.38
N THR A 151 23.54 13.70 29.69
CA THR A 151 24.20 12.54 30.28
C THR A 151 23.40 11.27 30.02
N LEU A 152 22.07 11.33 30.16
CA LEU A 152 21.20 10.15 30.03
C LEU A 152 20.90 9.76 28.57
N PHE A 153 20.93 10.72 27.64
CA PHE A 153 20.56 10.51 26.23
C PHE A 153 21.57 11.16 25.28
N PRO A 154 22.85 10.70 25.27
CA PRO A 154 23.91 11.34 24.49
C PRO A 154 23.63 11.37 22.99
N ASP A 155 23.01 10.33 22.42
CA ASP A 155 22.71 10.28 20.98
C ASP A 155 21.58 11.22 20.57
N LEU A 156 20.58 11.44 21.43
CA LEU A 156 19.59 12.49 21.20
C LEU A 156 20.20 13.87 21.40
N ALA A 157 21.10 14.04 22.38
CA ALA A 157 21.80 15.30 22.60
C ALA A 157 22.66 15.72 21.39
N LYS A 158 23.23 14.77 20.62
CA LYS A 158 23.89 15.05 19.33
C LYS A 158 22.95 15.67 18.29
N GLN A 159 21.65 15.39 18.38
CA GLN A 159 20.63 15.97 17.50
C GLN A 159 20.12 17.33 18.00
N TRP A 160 20.67 17.87 19.09
CA TRP A 160 20.32 19.21 19.54
C TRP A 160 20.75 20.24 18.49
N HIS A 161 19.84 21.13 18.11
CA HIS A 161 20.18 22.10 17.08
C HIS A 161 21.31 23.04 17.57
N PRO A 162 22.38 23.27 16.78
CA PRO A 162 23.56 24.01 17.23
C PRO A 162 23.30 25.50 17.52
N THR A 163 22.45 26.17 16.73
CA THR A 163 22.26 27.64 16.82
C THR A 163 20.84 28.11 17.17
N ARG A 164 19.79 27.31 16.92
CA ARG A 164 18.39 27.76 17.03
C ARG A 164 17.78 27.67 18.42
N ASN A 165 18.54 27.20 19.40
CA ASN A 165 18.10 27.07 20.78
C ASN A 165 18.54 28.24 21.67
N ASN A 166 18.86 29.40 21.11
CA ASN A 166 19.10 30.65 21.88
C ASN A 166 20.02 30.48 23.10
N GLY A 167 21.09 29.68 22.97
CA GLY A 167 22.07 29.45 24.03
C GLY A 167 21.67 28.47 25.14
N ILE A 168 20.46 27.87 25.12
CA ILE A 168 20.15 26.78 26.06
C ILE A 168 20.79 25.46 25.61
N SER A 169 21.35 24.74 26.58
CA SER A 169 22.12 23.51 26.35
C SER A 169 21.41 22.25 26.87
N PRO A 170 21.68 21.07 26.27
CA PRO A 170 21.07 19.80 26.68
C PRO A 170 21.24 19.46 28.18
N ASN A 171 22.34 19.87 28.81
CA ASN A 171 22.63 19.61 30.21
C ASN A 171 21.74 20.38 31.21
N GLN A 172 20.95 21.37 30.76
CA GLN A 172 20.08 22.19 31.61
C GLN A 172 18.69 21.56 31.85
N PHE A 173 18.41 20.42 31.22
CA PHE A 173 17.07 19.80 31.23
C PHE A 173 17.14 18.35 31.68
N VAL A 174 16.07 17.87 32.30
CA VAL A 174 15.83 16.43 32.48
C VAL A 174 15.16 15.82 31.24
N ALA A 175 15.30 14.50 31.08
CA ALA A 175 14.76 13.75 29.95
C ALA A 175 13.24 13.92 29.74
N GLY A 176 12.46 14.01 30.81
CA GLY A 176 11.00 14.18 30.77
C GLY A 176 10.53 15.63 30.56
N SER A 177 11.41 16.56 30.23
CA SER A 177 11.07 17.99 30.11
C SER A 177 10.07 18.25 28.99
N LYS A 178 9.02 19.04 29.29
CA LYS A 178 8.03 19.50 28.31
C LYS A 178 8.55 20.66 27.44
N LYS A 179 9.79 21.11 27.64
CA LYS A 179 10.39 22.19 26.86
C LYS A 179 10.53 21.76 25.39
N LYS A 180 9.90 22.52 24.49
CA LYS A 180 10.09 22.39 23.04
C LYS A 180 11.38 23.07 22.62
N VAL A 181 12.21 22.35 21.87
CA VAL A 181 13.50 22.81 21.35
C VAL A 181 13.65 22.41 19.89
N TRP A 182 14.56 23.08 19.20
CA TRP A 182 14.96 22.72 17.85
C TRP A 182 15.90 21.52 17.87
N TRP A 183 15.63 20.57 16.98
CA TRP A 183 16.42 19.38 16.70
C TRP A 183 16.93 19.44 15.26
N LYS A 184 18.10 18.85 15.00
CA LYS A 184 18.67 18.65 13.66
C LYS A 184 19.11 17.20 13.50
N CYS A 185 18.70 16.58 12.40
CA CYS A 185 19.15 15.24 12.00
C CYS A 185 20.41 15.37 11.15
N GLU A 186 21.33 14.43 11.27
CA GLU A 186 22.55 14.37 10.46
C GLU A 186 22.30 13.93 9.01
N LYS A 187 21.13 13.34 8.71
CA LYS A 187 20.80 12.83 7.37
C LYS A 187 20.53 13.92 6.33
N GLY A 188 20.31 15.17 6.74
CA GLY A 188 20.09 16.27 5.82
C GLY A 188 20.15 17.63 6.51
N ASP A 189 20.69 18.62 5.82
CA ASP A 189 20.89 19.94 6.40
C ASP A 189 19.60 20.69 6.73
N ASP A 190 18.53 20.43 5.97
CA ASP A 190 17.19 20.97 6.19
C ASP A 190 16.31 20.07 7.07
N HIS A 191 16.89 19.03 7.69
CA HIS A 191 16.17 18.14 8.60
C HIS A 191 16.10 18.75 10.00
N GLU A 192 15.38 19.87 10.09
CA GLU A 192 15.20 20.62 11.32
C GLU A 192 13.73 20.61 11.76
N TRP A 193 13.50 20.36 13.05
CA TRP A 193 12.15 20.34 13.61
C TRP A 193 12.09 20.73 15.09
N ILE A 194 10.91 21.12 15.53
CA ILE A 194 10.62 21.42 16.94
C ILE A 194 9.91 20.22 17.56
N ALA A 195 10.39 19.74 18.70
CA ALA A 195 9.72 18.74 19.53
C ALA A 195 10.10 18.95 21.01
N SER A 196 9.29 18.45 21.94
CA SER A 196 9.69 18.47 23.36
C SER A 196 10.72 17.39 23.67
N ILE A 197 11.57 17.64 24.68
CA ILE A 197 12.58 16.68 25.13
C ILE A 197 11.92 15.37 25.60
N GLY A 198 10.82 15.46 26.34
CA GLY A 198 10.04 14.30 26.79
C GLY A 198 9.47 13.45 25.66
N GLU A 199 8.97 14.05 24.58
CA GLU A 199 8.47 13.30 23.42
C GLU A 199 9.58 12.52 22.70
N ARG A 200 10.79 13.09 22.63
CA ARG A 200 11.95 12.45 22.01
C ARG A 200 12.49 11.28 22.84
N THR A 201 12.46 11.38 24.17
CA THR A 201 12.99 10.35 25.08
C THR A 201 12.00 9.22 25.35
N GLY A 202 10.69 9.51 25.41
CA GLY A 202 9.66 8.52 25.75
C GLY A 202 9.08 7.73 24.58
N ASN A 203 8.95 8.34 23.39
CA ASN A 203 8.19 7.76 22.27
C ASN A 203 9.08 7.21 21.13
N ASN A 204 10.40 7.16 21.32
CA ASN A 204 11.37 6.80 20.27
C ASN A 204 11.10 7.51 18.93
N THR A 205 10.73 8.80 18.98
CA THR A 205 10.37 9.55 17.78
C THR A 205 11.63 9.96 17.03
N GLY A 206 11.78 9.42 15.82
CA GLY A 206 12.87 9.74 14.89
C GLY A 206 12.72 11.11 14.23
N CYS A 207 13.50 11.34 13.17
CA CYS A 207 13.39 12.55 12.37
C CYS A 207 12.11 12.52 11.51
N PRO A 208 11.16 13.46 11.67
CA PRO A 208 9.90 13.44 10.94
C PRO A 208 10.09 13.70 9.43
N ILE A 209 11.22 14.28 9.02
CA ILE A 209 11.56 14.44 7.61
C ILE A 209 11.96 13.09 6.99
N CYS A 210 12.79 12.30 7.69
CA CYS A 210 13.22 10.98 7.25
C CYS A 210 12.05 9.99 7.16
N GLU A 211 11.12 10.07 8.11
CA GLU A 211 9.89 9.25 8.13
C GLU A 211 8.82 9.75 7.14
N GLY A 212 9.09 10.83 6.39
CA GLY A 212 8.14 11.38 5.42
C GLY A 212 6.90 12.06 6.03
N LEU A 213 6.91 12.33 7.33
CA LEU A 213 5.84 13.02 8.06
C LEU A 213 5.89 14.55 7.87
N LYS A 214 7.06 15.09 7.52
CA LYS A 214 7.27 16.51 7.20
C LYS A 214 7.99 16.64 5.86
N VAL A 215 7.44 17.45 4.96
CA VAL A 215 8.05 17.76 3.66
C VAL A 215 8.98 18.97 3.80
N VAL A 216 10.20 18.84 3.31
CA VAL A 216 11.21 19.88 3.16
C VAL A 216 11.80 19.77 1.75
N LYS A 217 12.75 20.65 1.40
CA LYS A 217 13.30 20.69 0.04
C LYS A 217 14.00 19.37 -0.32
N SER A 218 14.81 18.81 0.58
CA SER A 218 15.61 17.61 0.30
C SER A 218 14.80 16.34 0.08
N ASN A 219 13.58 16.23 0.65
CA ASN A 219 12.74 15.04 0.51
C ASN A 219 11.49 15.26 -0.36
N SER A 220 11.34 16.43 -0.97
CA SER A 220 10.22 16.73 -1.86
C SER A 220 10.26 15.86 -3.12
N LEU A 221 9.10 15.64 -3.73
CA LEU A 221 8.97 14.93 -5.00
C LEU A 221 9.76 15.63 -6.10
N GLU A 222 9.76 16.97 -6.12
CA GLU A 222 10.54 17.75 -7.09
C GLU A 222 12.04 17.42 -7.02
N THR A 223 12.60 17.41 -5.81
CA THR A 223 14.04 17.18 -5.64
C THR A 223 14.41 15.72 -5.87
N THR A 224 13.57 14.79 -5.41
CA THR A 224 13.89 13.35 -5.43
C THR A 224 13.53 12.67 -6.75
N HIS A 225 12.51 13.17 -7.47
CA HIS A 225 11.99 12.57 -8.70
C HIS A 225 11.63 13.64 -9.76
N PRO A 226 12.60 14.46 -10.21
CA PRO A 226 12.35 15.56 -11.14
C PRO A 226 11.76 15.10 -12.49
N GLU A 227 12.15 13.92 -12.97
CA GLU A 227 11.61 13.35 -14.21
C GLU A 227 10.12 13.01 -14.10
N LEU A 228 9.68 12.50 -12.95
CA LEU A 228 8.27 12.21 -12.70
C LEU A 228 7.45 13.51 -12.63
N CYS A 229 8.03 14.60 -12.15
CA CYS A 229 7.38 15.92 -12.11
C CYS A 229 7.06 16.49 -13.50
N LYS A 230 7.72 16.01 -14.57
CA LYS A 230 7.36 16.38 -15.95
C LYS A 230 5.95 15.92 -16.34
N GLU A 231 5.44 14.88 -15.67
CA GLU A 231 4.07 14.40 -15.85
C GLU A 231 3.07 15.05 -14.86
N TRP A 232 3.48 16.06 -14.09
CA TRP A 232 2.59 16.69 -13.12
C TRP A 232 1.53 17.56 -13.79
N ASN A 233 0.25 17.37 -13.43
CA ASN A 233 -0.81 18.22 -13.95
C ASN A 233 -0.96 19.50 -13.10
N HIS A 234 -0.26 20.56 -13.47
CA HIS A 234 -0.29 21.85 -12.75
C HIS A 234 -1.67 22.50 -12.69
N ILE A 235 -2.50 22.31 -13.72
CA ILE A 235 -3.83 22.92 -13.82
C ILE A 235 -4.80 22.26 -12.83
N LYS A 236 -4.77 20.93 -12.72
CA LYS A 236 -5.68 20.17 -11.86
C LYS A 236 -5.20 20.05 -10.42
N ASN A 237 -3.88 20.15 -10.17
CA ASN A 237 -3.33 20.02 -8.81
C ASN A 237 -3.24 21.31 -8.01
N LYS A 238 -3.58 22.48 -8.58
CA LYS A 238 -3.64 23.85 -7.98
C LYS A 238 -3.00 24.07 -6.60
N ASN A 239 -3.54 23.45 -5.54
CA ASN A 239 -3.13 23.64 -4.15
C ASN A 239 -2.00 22.70 -3.68
N ILE A 240 -1.49 21.81 -4.53
CA ILE A 240 -0.45 20.84 -4.23
C ILE A 240 0.61 20.98 -5.31
N THR A 241 1.84 21.19 -4.87
CA THR A 241 2.98 21.29 -5.77
C THR A 241 3.94 20.12 -5.55
N PRO A 242 4.80 19.80 -6.52
CA PRO A 242 5.86 18.82 -6.34
C PRO A 242 6.80 19.11 -5.15
N GLN A 243 6.93 20.38 -4.73
CA GLN A 243 7.70 20.78 -3.55
C GLN A 243 7.00 20.47 -2.23
N SER A 244 5.67 20.37 -2.22
CA SER A 244 4.86 20.22 -1.01
C SER A 244 4.44 18.77 -0.73
N ILE A 245 4.99 17.80 -1.46
CA ILE A 245 4.64 16.38 -1.35
C ILE A 245 5.90 15.52 -1.51
N ILE A 246 5.92 14.35 -0.88
CA ILE A 246 7.01 13.36 -1.00
C ILE A 246 6.64 12.22 -1.95
N ALA A 247 7.66 11.51 -2.45
CA ALA A 247 7.51 10.30 -3.27
C ALA A 247 6.65 9.21 -2.60
N GLY A 248 6.82 8.98 -1.30
CA GLY A 248 6.04 7.98 -0.55
C GLY A 248 4.60 8.38 -0.20
N SER A 249 4.12 9.54 -0.66
CA SER A 249 2.78 10.02 -0.31
C SER A 249 1.67 9.15 -0.92
N SER A 250 0.67 8.81 -0.12
CA SER A 250 -0.55 8.11 -0.56
C SER A 250 -1.62 9.06 -1.13
N LYS A 251 -1.42 10.39 -1.03
CA LYS A 251 -2.36 11.39 -1.54
C LYS A 251 -2.44 11.30 -3.06
N LYS A 252 -3.66 11.09 -3.59
CA LYS A 252 -3.90 11.07 -5.04
C LYS A 252 -3.77 12.48 -5.62
N VAL A 253 -3.04 12.59 -6.72
CA VAL A 253 -2.82 13.82 -7.50
C VAL A 253 -3.02 13.50 -8.98
N TRP A 254 -3.27 14.54 -9.76
CA TRP A 254 -3.45 14.43 -11.20
C TRP A 254 -2.12 14.39 -11.93
N TRP A 255 -1.99 13.44 -12.84
CA TRP A 255 -0.87 13.29 -13.76
C TRP A 255 -1.35 13.58 -15.18
N LYS A 256 -0.44 14.03 -16.05
CA LYS A 256 -0.65 14.23 -17.49
C LYS A 256 0.51 13.60 -18.24
N CYS A 257 0.21 12.63 -19.11
CA CYS A 257 1.22 11.96 -19.93
C CYS A 257 1.63 12.89 -21.07
N PRO A 258 2.92 12.99 -21.42
CA PRO A 258 3.36 13.75 -22.59
C PRO A 258 2.94 13.11 -23.93
N VAL A 259 2.52 11.85 -23.93
CA VAL A 259 2.14 11.12 -25.17
C VAL A 259 0.81 11.61 -25.77
N GLY A 260 -0.11 12.13 -24.95
CA GLY A 260 -1.41 12.58 -25.43
C GLY A 260 -2.05 13.59 -24.49
N ASP A 261 -2.69 14.61 -25.05
CA ASP A 261 -3.26 15.71 -24.26
C ASP A 261 -4.42 15.28 -23.36
N ASP A 262 -5.15 14.23 -23.74
CA ASP A 262 -6.24 13.64 -22.97
C ASP A 262 -5.78 12.52 -22.02
N HIS A 263 -4.47 12.28 -21.90
CA HIS A 263 -3.90 11.26 -21.02
C HIS A 263 -3.73 11.82 -19.61
N GLU A 264 -4.85 12.04 -18.92
CA GLU A 264 -4.87 12.55 -17.56
C GLU A 264 -5.46 11.52 -16.60
N TRP A 265 -4.81 11.29 -15.45
CA TRP A 265 -5.29 10.31 -14.47
C TRP A 265 -4.93 10.67 -13.03
N LEU A 266 -5.66 10.08 -12.09
CA LEU A 266 -5.41 10.20 -10.65
C LEU A 266 -4.57 9.02 -10.16
N ALA A 267 -3.43 9.31 -9.55
CA ALA A 267 -2.60 8.33 -8.84
C ALA A 267 -1.83 9.00 -7.71
N SER A 268 -1.42 8.23 -6.69
CA SER A 268 -0.53 8.73 -5.65
C SER A 268 0.93 8.71 -6.12
N PRO A 269 1.80 9.63 -5.67
CA PRO A 269 3.24 9.54 -5.92
C PRO A 269 3.84 8.20 -5.50
N ASN A 270 3.35 7.57 -4.43
CA ASN A 270 3.85 6.28 -3.98
C ASN A 270 3.61 5.17 -5.00
N ASN A 271 2.45 5.16 -5.67
CA ASN A 271 2.18 4.18 -6.73
C ASN A 271 3.08 4.41 -7.94
N ARG A 272 3.33 5.68 -8.28
CA ARG A 272 4.19 6.07 -9.41
C ARG A 272 5.66 5.74 -9.17
N THR A 273 6.14 5.81 -7.93
CA THR A 273 7.57 5.63 -7.58
C THR A 273 7.88 4.20 -7.14
N THR A 274 7.11 3.62 -6.23
CA THR A 274 7.36 2.27 -5.69
C THR A 274 6.93 1.16 -6.66
N HIS A 275 5.79 1.32 -7.35
CA HIS A 275 5.26 0.30 -8.27
C HIS A 275 5.53 0.63 -9.74
N ASN A 276 6.18 1.77 -10.01
CA ASN A 276 6.46 2.27 -11.35
C ASN A 276 5.23 2.25 -12.29
N SER A 277 4.03 2.54 -11.75
CA SER A 277 2.81 2.56 -12.56
C SER A 277 2.85 3.74 -13.53
N GLY A 278 2.84 3.47 -14.84
CA GLY A 278 2.84 4.49 -15.90
C GLY A 278 1.45 5.05 -16.25
N CYS A 279 1.34 5.65 -17.42
CA CYS A 279 0.08 6.16 -17.95
C CYS A 279 -0.91 5.00 -18.26
N PRO A 280 -2.08 4.94 -17.59
CA PRO A 280 -3.06 3.87 -17.80
C PRO A 280 -3.74 3.96 -19.17
N VAL A 281 -3.71 5.12 -19.83
CA VAL A 281 -4.23 5.29 -21.19
C VAL A 281 -3.34 4.60 -22.20
N CYS A 282 -2.02 4.79 -22.12
CA CYS A 282 -1.04 4.12 -22.98
C CYS A 282 -1.11 2.59 -22.86
N THR A 283 -1.40 2.08 -21.66
CA THR A 283 -1.57 0.64 -21.42
C THR A 283 -2.99 0.13 -21.66
N ASN A 284 -3.90 0.96 -22.20
CA ASN A 284 -5.31 0.64 -22.47
C ASN A 284 -6.13 0.19 -21.25
N GLN A 285 -5.70 0.57 -20.04
CA GLN A 285 -6.43 0.35 -18.79
C GLN A 285 -7.45 1.45 -18.52
N LEU A 286 -7.22 2.66 -19.04
CA LEU A 286 -8.16 3.78 -19.04
C LEU A 286 -8.50 4.14 -20.49
N VAL A 287 -9.79 4.27 -20.79
CA VAL A 287 -10.28 4.66 -22.12
C VAL A 287 -10.57 6.16 -22.12
N VAL A 288 -10.00 6.85 -23.10
CA VAL A 288 -10.22 8.26 -23.43
C VAL A 288 -10.42 8.39 -24.95
N ASN A 289 -10.67 9.60 -25.43
CA ASN A 289 -11.00 9.79 -26.85
C ASN A 289 -9.87 9.31 -27.79
N SER A 290 -8.61 9.58 -27.43
CA SER A 290 -7.45 9.21 -28.26
C SER A 290 -7.18 7.72 -28.38
N ASN A 291 -7.70 6.86 -27.49
CA ASN A 291 -7.49 5.41 -27.53
C ASN A 291 -8.77 4.57 -27.62
N CYS A 292 -9.93 5.19 -27.74
CA CYS A 292 -11.19 4.47 -27.90
C CYS A 292 -11.30 3.78 -29.27
N LEU A 293 -12.14 2.75 -29.33
CA LEU A 293 -12.35 1.93 -30.52
C LEU A 293 -12.85 2.78 -31.69
N ASN A 294 -13.72 3.76 -31.44
CA ASN A 294 -14.21 4.65 -32.49
C ASN A 294 -13.09 5.43 -33.18
N THR A 295 -12.17 5.99 -32.39
CA THR A 295 -11.07 6.82 -32.91
C THR A 295 -10.03 5.97 -33.62
N ILE A 296 -9.65 4.81 -33.06
CA ILE A 296 -8.60 3.97 -33.65
C ILE A 296 -9.12 3.09 -34.81
N TYR A 297 -10.36 2.58 -34.70
CA TYR A 297 -10.98 1.67 -35.67
C TYR A 297 -12.37 2.14 -36.11
N PRO A 298 -12.49 3.31 -36.77
CA PRO A 298 -13.80 3.89 -37.12
C PRO A 298 -14.64 3.02 -38.04
N LYS A 299 -14.00 2.23 -38.92
CA LYS A 299 -14.71 1.27 -39.79
C LYS A 299 -15.37 0.15 -38.98
N LEU A 300 -14.63 -0.39 -38.01
CA LEU A 300 -15.14 -1.46 -37.15
C LEU A 300 -16.22 -0.93 -36.19
N ALA A 301 -16.05 0.29 -35.68
CA ALA A 301 -17.04 0.94 -34.83
C ALA A 301 -18.41 1.13 -35.51
N LYS A 302 -18.46 1.26 -36.85
CA LYS A 302 -19.72 1.30 -37.61
C LYS A 302 -20.50 -0.02 -37.57
N GLU A 303 -19.82 -1.14 -37.30
CA GLU A 303 -20.47 -2.44 -37.12
C GLU A 303 -20.94 -2.67 -35.67
N TRP A 304 -20.75 -1.70 -34.78
CA TRP A 304 -21.30 -1.76 -33.43
C TRP A 304 -22.81 -1.82 -33.49
N HIS A 305 -23.41 -2.78 -32.80
CA HIS A 305 -24.86 -2.90 -32.84
C HIS A 305 -25.52 -1.64 -32.21
N PRO A 306 -26.48 -0.98 -32.88
CA PRO A 306 -26.98 0.34 -32.48
C PRO A 306 -27.77 0.35 -31.16
N THR A 307 -28.48 -0.74 -30.83
CA THR A 307 -29.39 -0.78 -29.66
C THR A 307 -29.14 -1.90 -28.65
N LYS A 308 -28.36 -2.93 -28.97
CA LYS A 308 -28.16 -4.11 -28.09
C LYS A 308 -26.99 -3.98 -27.11
N ASN A 309 -26.25 -2.88 -27.15
CA ASN A 309 -25.11 -2.63 -26.27
C ASN A 309 -25.39 -1.49 -25.31
N LYS A 310 -24.99 -1.65 -24.05
CA LYS A 310 -25.04 -0.57 -23.05
C LYS A 310 -23.91 0.45 -23.24
N LEU A 311 -22.75 -0.04 -23.68
CA LEU A 311 -21.58 0.78 -23.97
C LEU A 311 -21.56 1.16 -25.43
N ASN A 312 -20.94 2.30 -25.74
CA ASN A 312 -20.68 2.76 -27.09
C ASN A 312 -19.19 2.64 -27.47
N PRO A 313 -18.85 2.74 -28.77
CA PRO A 313 -17.47 2.63 -29.25
C PRO A 313 -16.47 3.67 -28.70
N PHE A 314 -16.92 4.77 -28.11
CA PHE A 314 -16.06 5.77 -27.47
C PHE A 314 -15.66 5.36 -26.04
N GLU A 315 -16.32 4.37 -25.45
CA GLU A 315 -16.11 3.95 -24.05
C GLU A 315 -15.24 2.69 -23.92
N VAL A 316 -14.78 2.13 -25.05
CA VAL A 316 -14.10 0.83 -25.10
C VAL A 316 -12.79 0.95 -25.87
N SER A 317 -11.72 0.30 -25.40
CA SER A 317 -10.47 0.21 -26.16
C SER A 317 -10.46 -1.01 -27.08
N SER A 318 -9.57 -1.00 -28.08
CA SER A 318 -9.37 -2.10 -29.02
C SER A 318 -8.89 -3.40 -28.36
N ARG A 319 -8.33 -3.34 -27.15
CA ARG A 319 -7.89 -4.51 -26.36
C ARG A 319 -8.95 -5.02 -25.39
N SER A 320 -10.15 -4.46 -25.43
CA SER A 320 -11.20 -4.82 -24.49
C SER A 320 -11.68 -6.27 -24.68
N THR A 321 -11.76 -7.00 -23.57
CA THR A 321 -12.23 -8.39 -23.53
C THR A 321 -13.74 -8.51 -23.33
N ILE A 322 -14.44 -7.38 -23.22
CA ILE A 322 -15.90 -7.34 -23.08
C ILE A 322 -16.55 -7.91 -24.33
N LYS A 323 -17.66 -8.65 -24.14
CA LYS A 323 -18.48 -9.17 -25.24
C LYS A 323 -19.60 -8.20 -25.56
N VAL A 324 -19.68 -7.76 -26.81
CA VAL A 324 -20.70 -6.83 -27.31
C VAL A 324 -21.34 -7.40 -28.56
N TRP A 325 -22.53 -6.91 -28.87
CA TRP A 325 -23.27 -7.22 -30.08
C TRP A 325 -22.72 -6.41 -31.26
N TRP A 326 -22.60 -7.07 -32.39
CA TRP A 326 -22.17 -6.50 -33.66
C TRP A 326 -23.27 -6.72 -34.70
N LYS A 327 -23.32 -5.84 -35.69
CA LYS A 327 -24.22 -5.92 -36.83
C LYS A 327 -23.40 -5.82 -38.11
N CYS A 328 -23.60 -6.77 -39.02
CA CYS A 328 -22.79 -6.86 -40.24
C CYS A 328 -23.08 -5.67 -41.16
N SER A 329 -22.04 -5.14 -41.81
CA SER A 329 -22.22 -4.10 -42.82
C SER A 329 -22.72 -4.63 -44.17
N LYS A 330 -22.69 -5.96 -44.38
CA LYS A 330 -23.06 -6.61 -45.65
C LYS A 330 -24.52 -7.09 -45.67
N ASP A 331 -25.07 -7.42 -44.50
CA ASP A 331 -26.44 -7.92 -44.34
C ASP A 331 -26.98 -7.49 -42.98
N ASP A 332 -28.12 -6.79 -42.99
CA ASP A 332 -28.75 -6.26 -41.79
C ASP A 332 -29.30 -7.33 -40.83
N GLY A 333 -29.53 -8.56 -41.31
CA GLY A 333 -29.98 -9.69 -40.49
C GLY A 333 -28.84 -10.37 -39.72
N HIS A 334 -27.59 -10.08 -40.05
CA HIS A 334 -26.43 -10.71 -39.40
C HIS A 334 -26.02 -9.97 -38.14
N GLU A 335 -26.42 -10.51 -36.99
CA GLU A 335 -26.11 -9.97 -35.67
C GLU A 335 -25.46 -11.03 -34.78
N TRP A 336 -24.33 -10.72 -34.15
CA TRP A 336 -23.62 -11.69 -33.31
C TRP A 336 -22.95 -11.03 -32.12
N LYS A 337 -22.67 -11.83 -31.08
CA LYS A 337 -22.02 -11.37 -29.85
C LYS A 337 -20.61 -11.96 -29.74
N THR A 338 -19.59 -11.11 -29.68
CA THR A 338 -18.20 -11.54 -29.47
C THR A 338 -17.36 -10.45 -28.78
N ARG A 339 -16.11 -10.75 -28.42
CA ARG A 339 -15.23 -9.78 -27.76
C ARG A 339 -14.77 -8.69 -28.71
N VAL A 340 -14.53 -7.48 -28.20
CA VAL A 340 -13.99 -6.36 -29.00
C VAL A 340 -12.61 -6.69 -29.55
N PHE A 341 -11.70 -7.18 -28.70
CA PHE A 341 -10.37 -7.61 -29.13
C PHE A 341 -10.40 -8.67 -30.24
N ASP A 342 -11.35 -9.62 -30.17
CA ASP A 342 -11.49 -10.67 -31.18
C ASP A 342 -11.89 -10.07 -32.54
N ARG A 343 -12.77 -9.06 -32.56
CA ARG A 343 -13.11 -8.34 -33.79
C ARG A 343 -11.95 -7.58 -34.39
N VAL A 344 -11.16 -6.91 -33.56
CA VAL A 344 -9.98 -6.14 -34.00
C VAL A 344 -8.94 -7.05 -34.66
N ASN A 345 -8.79 -8.30 -34.20
CA ASN A 345 -7.85 -9.27 -34.76
C ASN A 345 -8.37 -10.03 -36.00
N GLY A 346 -9.49 -9.62 -36.60
CA GLY A 346 -9.96 -10.18 -37.88
C GLY A 346 -11.03 -11.27 -37.78
N ASN A 347 -11.74 -11.41 -36.65
CA ASN A 347 -12.96 -12.22 -36.63
C ASN A 347 -14.10 -11.45 -37.31
N ASP A 348 -14.28 -11.68 -38.60
CA ASP A 348 -15.34 -11.10 -39.42
C ASP A 348 -16.71 -11.70 -39.10
N CYS A 349 -17.74 -11.23 -39.81
CA CYS A 349 -19.11 -11.71 -39.64
C CYS A 349 -19.20 -13.23 -39.82
N PRO A 350 -19.60 -13.98 -38.77
CA PRO A 350 -19.55 -15.45 -38.79
C PRO A 350 -20.73 -16.07 -39.56
N TYR A 351 -21.58 -15.25 -40.18
CA TYR A 351 -22.65 -15.65 -41.09
C TYR A 351 -22.27 -15.42 -42.55
N CYS A 352 -21.35 -14.49 -42.84
CA CYS A 352 -20.82 -14.25 -44.18
C CYS A 352 -19.67 -15.21 -44.54
N ASP A 353 -19.17 -15.97 -43.56
CA ASP A 353 -18.02 -16.86 -43.72
C ASP A 353 -18.44 -18.32 -43.97
N LEU A 354 -17.96 -18.91 -45.07
CA LEU A 354 -18.25 -20.28 -45.51
C LEU A 354 -17.42 -21.34 -44.77
N THR A 355 -16.73 -20.97 -43.68
CA THR A 355 -15.93 -21.88 -42.87
C THR A 355 -16.66 -23.19 -42.49
N PRO A 356 -16.04 -24.38 -42.68
CA PRO A 356 -14.63 -24.58 -43.03
C PRO A 356 -14.32 -24.75 -44.53
N GLN A 357 -15.29 -24.64 -45.45
CA GLN A 357 -15.07 -24.97 -46.88
C GLN A 357 -15.07 -23.71 -47.76
N SER A 358 -14.10 -23.59 -48.66
CA SER A 358 -14.08 -22.45 -49.59
C SER A 358 -15.12 -22.63 -50.70
N LYS A 359 -15.61 -21.51 -51.25
CA LYS A 359 -16.53 -21.56 -52.41
C LYS A 359 -15.85 -22.23 -53.61
N GLN A 360 -14.55 -22.00 -53.78
CA GLN A 360 -13.72 -22.57 -54.85
C GLN A 360 -13.67 -24.09 -54.77
N GLU A 361 -13.39 -24.66 -53.59
CA GLU A 361 -13.44 -26.11 -53.33
C GLU A 361 -14.79 -26.70 -53.70
N LEU A 362 -15.88 -26.06 -53.25
CA LEU A 362 -17.23 -26.53 -53.52
C LEU A 362 -17.60 -26.44 -55.00
N THR A 363 -17.16 -25.41 -55.72
CA THR A 363 -17.34 -25.34 -57.18
C THR A 363 -16.73 -26.56 -57.85
N ILE A 364 -15.45 -26.86 -57.60
CA ILE A 364 -14.78 -28.02 -58.19
C ILE A 364 -15.50 -29.32 -57.80
N THR A 365 -15.88 -29.45 -56.53
CA THR A 365 -16.58 -30.62 -55.99
C THR A 365 -17.87 -30.92 -56.73
N PHE A 366 -18.73 -29.92 -56.90
CA PHE A 366 -20.03 -30.08 -57.57
C PHE A 366 -19.88 -30.37 -59.06
N GLU A 367 -18.89 -29.80 -59.72
CA GLU A 367 -18.62 -30.10 -61.13
C GLU A 367 -18.13 -31.55 -61.31
N LEU A 368 -17.17 -32.00 -60.50
CA LEU A 368 -16.68 -33.37 -60.53
C LEU A 368 -17.78 -34.38 -60.17
N ALA A 369 -18.71 -34.04 -59.29
CA ALA A 369 -19.84 -34.90 -58.91
C ALA A 369 -20.81 -35.19 -60.08
N LYS A 370 -20.77 -34.42 -61.18
CA LYS A 370 -21.51 -34.75 -62.42
C LYS A 370 -20.93 -35.94 -63.16
N LEU A 371 -19.62 -36.16 -63.00
CA LEU A 371 -18.84 -37.15 -63.76
C LEU A 371 -18.54 -38.38 -62.90
N PHE A 372 -18.24 -38.18 -61.62
CA PHE A 372 -17.88 -39.22 -60.67
C PHE A 372 -18.95 -39.37 -59.59
N LYS A 373 -19.35 -40.61 -59.30
CA LYS A 373 -20.32 -40.90 -58.25
C LYS A 373 -19.64 -40.92 -56.88
N ASN A 374 -20.42 -40.67 -55.82
CA ASN A 374 -20.03 -40.81 -54.42
C ASN A 374 -18.93 -39.84 -53.94
N ILE A 375 -18.82 -38.66 -54.56
CA ILE A 375 -18.05 -37.56 -53.98
C ILE A 375 -18.89 -36.94 -52.86
N ASP A 376 -18.36 -36.87 -51.63
CA ASP A 376 -19.00 -36.19 -50.50
C ASP A 376 -18.65 -34.69 -50.51
N PRO A 377 -19.62 -33.79 -50.65
CA PRO A 377 -19.38 -32.36 -50.57
C PRO A 377 -18.77 -31.87 -49.27
N LYS A 378 -18.79 -32.65 -48.18
CA LYS A 378 -18.15 -32.33 -46.89
C LYS A 378 -16.64 -32.64 -46.86
N GLY A 379 -16.09 -33.11 -47.98
CA GLY A 379 -14.71 -33.61 -48.07
C GLY A 379 -14.56 -35.01 -47.49
N PHE A 380 -13.33 -35.49 -47.41
CA PHE A 380 -13.00 -36.83 -46.93
C PHE A 380 -12.05 -36.75 -45.73
N LYS A 381 -12.24 -37.64 -44.76
CA LYS A 381 -11.38 -37.72 -43.57
C LYS A 381 -10.72 -39.09 -43.50
N THR A 382 -9.40 -39.09 -43.43
CA THR A 382 -8.60 -40.31 -43.26
C THR A 382 -7.55 -40.10 -42.15
N ARG A 383 -6.96 -41.20 -41.65
CA ARG A 383 -5.86 -41.13 -40.70
C ARG A 383 -4.54 -41.17 -41.46
N LEU A 384 -3.73 -40.13 -41.33
CA LEU A 384 -2.35 -40.10 -41.82
C LEU A 384 -1.44 -39.95 -40.60
N ASP A 385 -0.46 -40.85 -40.43
CA ASP A 385 0.46 -40.86 -39.30
C ASP A 385 -0.27 -40.76 -37.93
N GLY A 386 -1.29 -41.61 -37.76
CA GLY A 386 -2.11 -41.67 -36.53
C GLY A 386 -3.03 -40.47 -36.27
N ARG A 387 -3.03 -39.42 -37.12
CA ARG A 387 -3.86 -38.22 -36.95
C ARG A 387 -4.97 -38.17 -37.99
N LEU A 388 -6.18 -37.79 -37.56
CA LEU A 388 -7.29 -37.54 -38.48
C LEU A 388 -7.01 -36.28 -39.30
N ARG A 389 -6.95 -36.41 -40.62
CA ARG A 389 -6.73 -35.33 -41.59
C ARG A 389 -7.94 -35.20 -42.50
N ALA A 390 -8.28 -33.96 -42.85
CA ALA A 390 -9.29 -33.65 -43.85
C ALA A 390 -8.63 -33.45 -45.22
N ILE A 391 -9.33 -33.90 -46.25
CA ILE A 391 -9.02 -33.76 -47.66
C ILE A 391 -10.21 -33.07 -48.32
N ASP A 392 -9.96 -32.06 -49.13
CA ASP A 392 -11.01 -31.18 -49.64
C ASP A 392 -11.97 -31.94 -50.56
N ILE A 393 -11.44 -32.73 -51.50
CA ILE A 393 -12.21 -33.54 -52.43
C ILE A 393 -11.58 -34.92 -52.55
N TYR A 394 -12.41 -35.96 -52.52
CA TYR A 394 -11.99 -37.33 -52.75
C TYR A 394 -12.89 -38.00 -53.79
N ILE A 395 -12.27 -38.65 -54.76
CA ILE A 395 -12.94 -39.42 -55.82
C ILE A 395 -12.70 -40.91 -55.55
N PRO A 396 -13.65 -41.63 -54.92
CA PRO A 396 -13.42 -43.00 -54.48
C PRO A 396 -13.07 -43.96 -55.61
N LYS A 397 -13.68 -43.79 -56.80
CA LYS A 397 -13.44 -44.66 -57.96
C LYS A 397 -11.98 -44.64 -58.42
N LEU A 398 -11.27 -43.55 -58.18
CA LEU A 398 -9.88 -43.35 -58.62
C LEU A 398 -8.87 -43.41 -57.47
N ASN A 399 -9.34 -43.61 -56.22
CA ASN A 399 -8.56 -43.38 -55.01
C ASN A 399 -7.82 -42.02 -55.02
N LEU A 400 -8.45 -40.99 -55.57
CA LEU A 400 -7.83 -39.69 -55.86
C LEU A 400 -8.26 -38.62 -54.87
N CYS A 401 -7.29 -37.99 -54.24
CA CYS A 401 -7.41 -36.81 -53.40
C CYS A 401 -7.13 -35.54 -54.22
N ILE A 402 -7.94 -34.52 -54.02
CA ILE A 402 -7.72 -33.18 -54.58
C ILE A 402 -7.73 -32.17 -53.42
N GLU A 403 -6.66 -31.40 -53.33
CA GLU A 403 -6.46 -30.35 -52.32
C GLU A 403 -6.49 -28.98 -52.99
N PHE A 404 -7.27 -28.04 -52.45
CA PHE A 404 -7.32 -26.66 -52.93
C PHE A 404 -6.53 -25.76 -51.98
N ASP A 405 -5.35 -25.32 -52.44
CA ASP A 405 -4.45 -24.49 -51.67
C ASP A 405 -4.71 -23.01 -51.95
N GLY A 406 -5.60 -22.39 -51.16
CA GLY A 406 -5.81 -20.94 -51.21
C GLY A 406 -4.55 -20.16 -50.84
N ALA A 407 -4.21 -19.13 -51.62
CA ALA A 407 -2.93 -18.42 -51.52
C ALA A 407 -2.71 -17.77 -50.15
N TYR A 408 -3.78 -17.28 -49.52
CA TYR A 408 -3.73 -16.68 -48.18
C TYR A 408 -3.36 -17.71 -47.09
N TRP A 409 -3.99 -18.88 -47.12
CA TRP A 409 -3.82 -19.92 -46.09
C TRP A 409 -2.53 -20.71 -46.23
N HIS A 410 -2.04 -20.86 -47.47
CA HIS A 410 -0.84 -21.64 -47.79
C HIS A 410 0.40 -20.78 -48.07
N LYS A 411 0.33 -19.47 -47.82
CA LYS A 411 1.49 -18.58 -47.89
C LYS A 411 2.59 -19.09 -46.95
N ASP A 412 3.80 -19.24 -47.49
CA ASP A 412 4.99 -19.72 -46.77
C ASP A 412 4.86 -21.13 -46.15
N ARG A 413 3.92 -21.96 -46.63
CA ARG A 413 3.67 -23.33 -46.14
C ARG A 413 4.05 -24.45 -47.11
N ARG A 414 4.82 -24.15 -48.14
CA ARG A 414 5.16 -25.09 -49.22
C ARG A 414 5.73 -26.43 -48.70
N ASP A 415 6.61 -26.39 -47.71
CA ASP A 415 7.23 -27.61 -47.17
C ASP A 415 6.22 -28.45 -46.39
N ILE A 416 5.33 -27.82 -45.62
CA ILE A 416 4.24 -28.50 -44.89
C ILE A 416 3.26 -29.14 -45.87
N ASP A 417 2.92 -28.42 -46.94
CA ASP A 417 2.07 -28.94 -48.01
C ASP A 417 2.71 -30.17 -48.66
N LYS A 418 4.01 -30.08 -48.98
CA LYS A 418 4.76 -31.20 -49.57
C LYS A 418 4.75 -32.43 -48.65
N ILE A 419 4.96 -32.26 -47.35
CA ILE A 419 4.89 -33.36 -46.37
C ILE A 419 3.50 -34.01 -46.37
N LYS A 420 2.41 -33.21 -46.36
CA LYS A 420 1.05 -33.76 -46.45
C LYS A 420 0.84 -34.55 -47.74
N SER A 421 1.40 -34.07 -48.86
CA SER A 421 1.35 -34.78 -50.13
C SER A 421 2.09 -36.11 -50.08
N GLU A 422 3.31 -36.13 -49.53
CA GLU A 422 4.12 -37.35 -49.38
C GLU A 422 3.37 -38.38 -48.51
N MET A 423 2.78 -37.96 -47.38
CA MET A 423 1.96 -38.83 -46.53
C MET A 423 0.75 -39.45 -47.25
N LEU A 424 0.06 -38.68 -48.10
CA LEU A 424 -1.08 -39.19 -48.87
C LEU A 424 -0.63 -40.25 -49.88
N LEU A 425 0.48 -39.98 -50.58
CA LEU A 425 1.05 -40.89 -51.56
C LEU A 425 1.56 -42.18 -50.90
N GLU A 426 2.18 -42.10 -49.72
CA GLU A 426 2.66 -43.24 -48.93
C GLU A 426 1.52 -44.16 -48.48
N GLU A 427 0.36 -43.60 -48.13
CA GLU A 427 -0.87 -44.34 -47.80
C GLU A 427 -1.61 -44.87 -49.03
N GLY A 428 -1.02 -44.71 -50.23
CA GLY A 428 -1.53 -45.26 -51.48
C GLY A 428 -2.61 -44.42 -52.18
N PHE A 429 -2.87 -43.20 -51.72
CA PHE A 429 -3.75 -42.27 -52.42
C PHE A 429 -3.06 -41.64 -53.62
N GLU A 430 -3.84 -41.35 -54.64
CA GLU A 430 -3.41 -40.47 -55.72
C GLU A 430 -3.68 -39.01 -55.36
N LEU A 431 -2.88 -38.08 -55.87
CA LEU A 431 -3.01 -36.66 -55.52
C LEU A 431 -2.99 -35.74 -56.74
N ILE A 432 -3.84 -34.71 -56.70
CA ILE A 432 -3.74 -33.47 -57.49
C ILE A 432 -3.87 -32.29 -56.51
N ARG A 433 -2.96 -31.32 -56.57
CA ARG A 433 -3.15 -30.05 -55.84
C ARG A 433 -3.57 -28.95 -56.79
N VAL A 434 -4.54 -28.15 -56.38
CA VAL A 434 -4.94 -26.90 -57.04
C VAL A 434 -4.32 -25.76 -56.25
N ARG A 435 -3.32 -25.08 -56.81
CA ARG A 435 -2.58 -24.02 -56.12
C ARG A 435 -2.96 -22.66 -56.66
N GLU A 436 -3.52 -21.81 -55.81
CA GLU A 436 -3.93 -20.45 -56.18
C GLU A 436 -2.72 -19.52 -56.30
N GLU A 437 -2.67 -18.69 -57.36
CA GLU A 437 -1.58 -17.74 -57.54
C GLU A 437 -1.44 -16.80 -56.32
N PRO A 438 -0.21 -16.53 -55.84
CA PRO A 438 1.09 -16.77 -56.48
C PRO A 438 1.80 -18.08 -56.06
N LEU A 439 1.08 -19.08 -55.53
CA LEU A 439 1.70 -20.33 -55.11
C LEU A 439 2.31 -21.08 -56.31
N LYS A 440 3.55 -21.55 -56.15
CA LYS A 440 4.23 -22.38 -57.16
C LYS A 440 3.81 -23.83 -57.05
N LYS A 441 3.86 -24.56 -58.17
CA LYS A 441 3.68 -26.02 -58.19
C LYS A 441 4.68 -26.71 -57.24
N ILE A 442 4.21 -27.78 -56.59
CA ILE A 442 5.02 -28.74 -55.86
C ILE A 442 5.35 -29.92 -56.77
N TYR A 443 4.34 -30.43 -57.50
CA TYR A 443 4.45 -31.53 -58.46
C TYR A 443 3.95 -31.13 -59.85
N ASP A 444 4.34 -31.87 -60.88
CA ASP A 444 3.93 -31.59 -62.26
C ASP A 444 2.43 -31.77 -62.49
N THR A 445 1.80 -32.64 -61.69
CA THR A 445 0.35 -32.88 -61.67
C THR A 445 -0.46 -31.74 -61.04
N ASP A 446 0.20 -30.75 -60.44
CA ASP A 446 -0.50 -29.63 -59.82
C ASP A 446 -1.14 -28.71 -60.87
N VAL A 447 -2.34 -28.25 -60.57
CA VAL A 447 -3.11 -27.29 -61.36
C VAL A 447 -2.93 -25.90 -60.75
N ILE A 448 -2.64 -24.89 -61.56
CA ILE A 448 -2.56 -23.50 -61.08
C ILE A 448 -3.91 -22.82 -61.25
N SER A 449 -4.46 -22.31 -60.16
CA SER A 449 -5.65 -21.48 -60.18
C SER A 449 -5.25 -20.00 -60.27
N LYS A 450 -5.50 -19.39 -61.43
CA LYS A 450 -5.18 -17.97 -61.68
C LYS A 450 -6.16 -17.04 -60.97
N GLN A 451 -5.70 -15.80 -60.74
CA GLN A 451 -6.59 -14.71 -60.32
C GLN A 451 -7.02 -13.85 -61.52
N PRO A 452 -8.31 -13.52 -61.67
CA PRO A 452 -9.45 -13.94 -60.85
C PRO A 452 -9.79 -15.43 -61.03
N TYR A 453 -10.29 -16.06 -59.96
CA TYR A 453 -10.67 -17.47 -59.95
C TYR A 453 -11.63 -17.84 -61.08
N ASN A 454 -11.26 -18.83 -61.89
CA ASN A 454 -12.11 -19.41 -62.93
C ASN A 454 -12.33 -20.91 -62.66
N GLY A 455 -13.46 -21.23 -62.01
CA GLY A 455 -13.79 -22.60 -61.63
C GLY A 455 -13.92 -23.56 -62.81
N LYS A 456 -14.37 -23.08 -63.98
CA LYS A 456 -14.51 -23.91 -65.18
C LYS A 456 -13.15 -24.29 -65.76
N GLN A 457 -12.25 -23.33 -65.88
CA GLN A 457 -10.88 -23.58 -66.32
C GLN A 457 -10.18 -24.56 -65.38
N VAL A 458 -10.21 -24.28 -64.07
CA VAL A 458 -9.57 -25.15 -63.05
C VAL A 458 -10.12 -26.56 -63.11
N THR A 459 -11.44 -26.72 -63.24
CA THR A 459 -12.06 -28.05 -63.36
C THR A 459 -11.63 -28.77 -64.65
N ASN A 460 -11.56 -28.05 -65.78
CA ASN A 460 -11.08 -28.62 -67.05
C ASN A 460 -9.61 -29.07 -66.94
N ASP A 461 -8.77 -28.31 -66.25
CA ASP A 461 -7.36 -28.64 -66.04
C ASP A 461 -7.22 -29.90 -65.15
N ILE A 462 -8.00 -29.98 -64.06
CA ILE A 462 -8.06 -31.18 -63.21
C ILE A 462 -8.50 -32.40 -64.03
N LEU A 463 -9.56 -32.29 -64.81
CA LEU A 463 -10.06 -33.38 -65.66
C LEU A 463 -9.03 -33.82 -66.70
N SER A 464 -8.24 -32.89 -67.24
CA SER A 464 -7.14 -33.21 -68.15
C SER A 464 -6.03 -33.99 -67.45
N VAL A 465 -5.66 -33.58 -66.22
CA VAL A 465 -4.71 -34.36 -65.41
C VAL A 465 -5.26 -35.75 -65.10
N ILE A 466 -6.56 -35.87 -64.78
CA ILE A 466 -7.20 -37.18 -64.53
C ILE A 466 -7.17 -38.07 -65.78
N MET A 467 -7.51 -37.55 -66.96
CA MET A 467 -7.46 -38.32 -68.21
C MET A 467 -6.05 -38.79 -68.56
N ASN A 468 -5.03 -37.97 -68.27
CA ASN A 468 -3.64 -38.32 -68.55
C ASN A 468 -3.07 -39.32 -67.54
N LYS A 469 -3.48 -39.22 -66.27
CA LYS A 469 -2.93 -40.00 -65.17
C LYS A 469 -3.58 -41.38 -65.00
N PHE A 470 -4.86 -41.50 -65.33
CA PHE A 470 -5.63 -42.72 -65.06
C PHE A 470 -6.13 -43.40 -66.34
N LYS A 471 -6.15 -44.73 -66.34
CA LYS A 471 -6.85 -45.51 -67.38
C LYS A 471 -8.36 -45.49 -67.07
N LEU A 472 -9.11 -44.76 -67.87
CA LEU A 472 -10.56 -44.58 -67.69
C LEU A 472 -11.36 -45.39 -68.72
N GLU A 473 -12.58 -45.78 -68.36
CA GLU A 473 -13.54 -46.37 -69.30
C GLU A 473 -13.90 -45.38 -70.41
N GLU A 474 -14.01 -45.84 -71.67
CA GLU A 474 -14.34 -45.00 -72.83
C GLU A 474 -15.58 -44.14 -72.62
N LYS A 475 -16.61 -44.70 -71.97
CA LYS A 475 -17.84 -43.96 -71.64
C LYS A 475 -17.60 -42.77 -70.71
N LEU A 476 -16.67 -42.89 -69.77
CA LEU A 476 -16.31 -41.79 -68.87
C LEU A 476 -15.46 -40.75 -69.61
N ILE A 477 -14.52 -41.19 -70.45
CA ILE A 477 -13.72 -40.31 -71.31
C ILE A 477 -14.64 -39.44 -72.18
N SER A 478 -15.63 -40.06 -72.84
CA SER A 478 -16.61 -39.33 -73.67
C SER A 478 -17.40 -38.29 -72.87
N LYS A 479 -17.78 -38.58 -71.61
CA LYS A 479 -18.45 -37.61 -70.73
C LYS A 479 -17.53 -36.47 -70.29
N ILE A 480 -16.25 -36.75 -70.05
CA ILE A 480 -15.27 -35.72 -69.71
C ILE A 480 -15.07 -34.78 -70.90
N ILE A 481 -14.94 -35.32 -72.12
CA ILE A 481 -14.81 -34.53 -73.35
C ILE A 481 -16.07 -33.67 -73.58
N ASP A 482 -17.28 -34.23 -73.43
CA ASP A 482 -18.54 -33.45 -73.52
C ASP A 482 -18.62 -32.35 -72.45
N TYR A 483 -18.14 -32.62 -71.24
CA TYR A 483 -18.05 -31.60 -70.20
C TYR A 483 -17.07 -30.48 -70.59
N GLN A 484 -15.89 -30.84 -71.10
CA GLN A 484 -14.84 -29.88 -71.49
C GLN A 484 -15.22 -29.05 -72.72
N SER A 485 -16.05 -29.57 -73.64
CA SER A 485 -16.51 -28.82 -74.81
C SER A 485 -17.50 -27.70 -74.50
N LYS A 486 -18.08 -27.69 -73.29
CA LYS A 486 -19.03 -26.65 -72.85
C LYS A 486 -18.27 -25.47 -72.23
N SER A 487 -18.72 -24.26 -72.50
CA SER A 487 -18.09 -23.03 -71.99
C SER A 487 -18.37 -22.76 -70.51
N GLU A 488 -19.52 -23.22 -70.01
CA GLU A 488 -19.99 -22.93 -68.65
C GLU A 488 -19.79 -24.11 -67.69
N LEU A 489 -19.88 -23.80 -66.39
CA LEU A 489 -20.05 -24.80 -65.33
C LEU A 489 -21.37 -25.56 -65.53
N GLN A 490 -21.44 -26.82 -65.12
CA GLN A 490 -22.54 -27.75 -65.41
C GLN A 490 -23.35 -28.14 -64.18
N ASN A 491 -22.98 -27.67 -62.98
CA ASN A 491 -23.65 -27.98 -61.73
C ASN A 491 -23.77 -26.81 -60.74
N GLU A 492 -23.80 -25.57 -61.22
CA GLU A 492 -23.94 -24.37 -60.38
C GLU A 492 -25.22 -24.40 -59.52
N LYS A 493 -26.34 -24.83 -60.10
CA LYS A 493 -27.60 -24.99 -59.35
C LYS A 493 -27.50 -26.01 -58.20
N GLY A 494 -26.67 -27.04 -58.36
CA GLY A 494 -26.41 -28.01 -57.30
C GLY A 494 -25.62 -27.40 -56.15
N LEU A 495 -24.59 -26.62 -56.50
CA LEU A 495 -23.76 -25.87 -55.58
C LEU A 495 -24.59 -24.84 -54.78
N GLU A 496 -25.40 -24.03 -55.45
CA GLU A 496 -26.25 -23.01 -54.82
C GLU A 496 -27.18 -23.62 -53.76
N ARG A 497 -27.88 -24.71 -54.11
CA ARG A 497 -28.76 -25.43 -53.18
C ARG A 497 -28.01 -25.95 -51.95
N TYR A 498 -26.76 -26.37 -52.12
CA TYR A 498 -25.93 -26.87 -51.02
C TYR A 498 -25.43 -25.73 -50.11
N ILE A 499 -25.02 -24.61 -50.70
CA ILE A 499 -24.65 -23.39 -49.96
C ILE A 499 -25.84 -22.90 -49.14
N ASP A 500 -27.02 -22.78 -49.75
CA ASP A 500 -28.25 -22.36 -49.05
C ASP A 500 -28.58 -23.29 -47.88
N LYS A 501 -28.44 -24.61 -48.08
CA LYS A 501 -28.62 -25.59 -47.02
C LYS A 501 -27.63 -25.37 -45.87
N ILE A 502 -26.34 -25.22 -46.13
CA ILE A 502 -25.31 -24.99 -45.09
C ILE A 502 -25.60 -23.70 -44.33
N LEU A 503 -25.90 -22.61 -45.04
CA LEU A 503 -26.17 -21.32 -44.42
C LEU A 503 -27.42 -21.39 -43.54
N THR A 504 -28.46 -22.10 -43.99
CA THR A 504 -29.68 -22.35 -43.21
C THR A 504 -29.40 -23.20 -41.96
N GLU A 505 -28.60 -24.26 -42.07
CA GLU A 505 -28.22 -25.11 -40.94
C GLU A 505 -27.40 -24.32 -39.91
N LYS A 506 -26.44 -23.50 -40.36
CA LYS A 506 -25.65 -22.60 -39.48
C LYS A 506 -26.52 -21.57 -38.78
N ALA A 507 -27.51 -21.01 -39.47
CA ALA A 507 -28.43 -20.04 -38.89
C ALA A 507 -29.33 -20.66 -37.80
N LYS A 508 -29.64 -21.96 -37.89
CA LYS A 508 -30.44 -22.68 -36.88
C LYS A 508 -29.63 -23.18 -35.69
N ALA A 509 -28.32 -23.37 -35.84
CA ALA A 509 -27.45 -23.96 -34.82
C ALA A 509 -26.82 -22.93 -33.85
N LYS A 510 -26.98 -21.63 -34.12
CA LYS A 510 -26.51 -20.51 -33.29
C LYS A 510 -27.70 -19.76 -32.71
#